data_AF-A0A7K6KSQ7-F1
#
_entry.id   AF-A0A7K6KSQ7-F1
#
_cell.length_a   1.000
_cell.length_b   1.000
_cell.length_c   1.000
_cell.angle_alpha   90.00
_cell.angle_beta   90.00
_cell.angle_gamma   90.00
#
_symmetry.space_group_name_H-M   'P 1'
#
loop_
_entity.id
_entity.type
_entity.pdbx_description
1 polymer ?
#
loop_
_entity_poly.entity_id
_entity_poly.type
_entity_poly.pdbx_seq_one_letter_code
_entity_poly.pdbx_strand_id
1 'polypeptide(L)' 'FFPFFPPGKRLPPSVFLLPPPPEETSSSRPTLSLTCLVRGFFPDSVDVQWQKNQENVGNSGNSGAETGPA' A
#
# COMPACT_ATOMS: atom_id res chain seq x y z
N PHE A 1 7.45 -16.93 13.62
CA PHE A 1 6.36 -17.15 14.59
C PHE A 1 5.26 -16.17 14.22
N PHE A 2 4.32 -16.59 13.36
CA PHE A 2 3.19 -15.73 12.97
C PHE A 2 2.40 -15.36 14.24
N PRO A 3 1.99 -14.09 14.43
CA PRO A 3 1.13 -13.73 15.54
C PRO A 3 -0.18 -14.51 15.39
N PHE A 4 -0.39 -15.50 16.27
CA PHE A 4 -1.63 -16.27 16.31
C PHE A 4 -2.74 -15.35 16.83
N PHE A 5 -3.44 -14.70 15.93
CA PHE A 5 -4.62 -13.90 16.27
C PHE A 5 -5.79 -14.85 16.59
N PRO A 6 -6.43 -14.72 17.76
CA PRO A 6 -7.56 -15.56 18.09
C PRO A 6 -8.75 -15.26 17.15
N PRO A 7 -9.55 -16.28 16.82
CA PRO A 7 -10.69 -16.14 15.92
C PRO A 7 -11.65 -15.05 16.43
N GLY A 8 -12.05 -14.15 15.53
CA GLY A 8 -13.00 -13.07 15.83
C GLY A 8 -12.40 -11.73 16.25
N LYS A 9 -11.08 -11.61 16.49
CA LYS A 9 -10.45 -10.30 16.67
C LYS A 9 -10.18 -9.66 15.32
N ARG A 10 -10.62 -8.42 15.10
CA ARG A 10 -10.20 -7.60 13.95
C ARG A 10 -9.19 -6.57 14.41
N LEU A 11 -8.12 -6.39 13.65
CA LEU A 11 -7.12 -5.37 13.93
C LEU A 11 -7.12 -4.34 12.81
N PRO A 12 -7.23 -3.04 13.14
CA PRO A 12 -7.16 -1.99 12.14
C PRO A 12 -5.76 -1.97 11.51
N PRO A 13 -5.66 -1.71 10.19
CA PRO A 13 -4.37 -1.54 9.54
C PRO A 13 -3.65 -0.29 10.00
N SER A 14 -2.34 -0.42 10.17
CA SER A 14 -1.44 0.72 10.16
C SER A 14 -1.03 1.00 8.72
N VAL A 15 -1.30 2.21 8.25
CA VAL A 15 -1.06 2.65 6.87
C VAL A 15 0.02 3.73 6.86
N PHE A 16 1.02 3.54 6.01
CA PHE A 16 2.11 4.49 5.81
C PHE A 16 2.29 4.77 4.32
N LEU A 17 2.27 6.05 3.95
CA LEU A 17 2.62 6.50 2.60
C LEU A 17 4.11 6.83 2.58
N LEU A 18 4.88 6.08 1.80
CA LEU A 18 6.30 6.31 1.64
C LEU A 18 6.52 7.28 0.46
N PRO A 19 7.42 8.28 0.63
CA PRO A 19 7.75 9.19 -0.46
C PRO A 19 8.49 8.45 -1.58
N PRO A 20 8.46 8.99 -2.81
CA PRO A 20 9.30 8.49 -3.88
C PRO A 20 10.78 8.59 -3.50
N PRO A 21 11.61 7.63 -3.93
CA PRO A 21 13.04 7.67 -3.63
C PRO A 21 13.70 8.90 -4.28
N PRO A 22 14.77 9.44 -3.67
CA PRO A 22 15.39 10.68 -4.12
C PRO A 22 15.87 10.62 -5.58
N GLU A 23 16.29 9.44 -6.05
CA GLU A 23 16.68 9.21 -7.45
C GLU A 23 15.53 9.40 -8.46
N GLU A 24 14.27 9.16 -8.07
CA GLU A 24 13.11 9.47 -8.91
C GLU A 24 12.69 10.94 -8.82
N THR A 25 12.99 11.62 -7.71
CA THR A 25 12.67 13.05 -7.54
C THR A 25 13.67 13.98 -8.21
N SER A 26 14.85 13.48 -8.57
CA SER A 26 15.78 14.21 -9.43
C SER A 26 15.14 14.39 -10.81
N SER A 27 15.24 15.59 -11.39
CA SER A 27 14.60 16.06 -12.65
C SER A 27 14.75 15.16 -13.90
N SER A 28 15.43 14.02 -13.78
CA SER A 28 15.63 13.02 -14.82
C SER A 28 14.47 12.03 -15.01
N ARG A 29 13.50 11.93 -14.09
CA ARG A 29 12.36 11.00 -14.23
C ARG A 29 11.00 11.70 -14.35
N PRO A 30 10.23 11.41 -15.42
CA PRO A 30 8.90 11.99 -15.61
C PRO A 30 7.81 11.31 -14.74
N THR A 31 8.15 10.21 -14.07
CA THR A 31 7.23 9.38 -13.28
C THR A 31 7.76 9.21 -11.87
N LEU A 32 6.87 9.30 -10.89
CA LEU A 32 7.15 9.07 -9.48
C LEU A 32 6.39 7.84 -8.99
N SER A 33 7.06 7.01 -8.21
CA SER A 33 6.44 5.86 -7.54
C SER A 33 6.00 6.24 -6.13
N LEU A 34 4.71 6.07 -5.84
CA LEU A 34 4.18 6.18 -4.48
C LEU A 34 3.97 4.77 -3.92
N THR A 35 4.44 4.54 -2.69
CA THR A 35 4.30 3.23 -2.04
C THR A 35 3.38 3.36 -0.83
N CYS A 36 2.34 2.51 -0.78
CA CYS A 36 1.45 2.38 0.37
C CYS A 36 1.80 1.11 1.15
N LEU A 37 2.31 1.27 2.37
CA LEU A 37 2.64 0.17 3.27
C LEU A 37 1.49 -0.05 4.25
N VAL A 38 0.86 -1.22 4.19
CA VAL A 38 -0.24 -1.63 5.07
C VAL A 38 0.24 -2.79 5.95
N ARG A 39 0.20 -2.64 7.28
CA ARG A 39 0.67 -3.67 8.22
C ARG A 39 -0.14 -3.77 9.50
N GLY A 40 0.00 -4.89 10.21
CA GLY A 40 -0.57 -5.09 11.54
C GLY A 40 -2.10 -5.25 11.56
N PHE A 41 -2.70 -5.65 10.44
CA PHE A 41 -4.14 -5.85 10.32
C PHE A 41 -4.50 -7.34 10.37
N PHE A 42 -5.77 -7.59 10.71
CA PHE A 42 -6.37 -8.92 10.66
C PHE A 42 -7.86 -8.79 10.37
N PRO A 43 -8.44 -9.61 9.45
CA PRO A 43 -7.81 -10.69 8.67
C PRO A 43 -6.80 -10.17 7.65
N ASP A 44 -6.01 -11.05 7.04
CA ASP A 44 -4.94 -10.74 6.06
C ASP A 44 -5.45 -10.23 4.71
N SER A 45 -6.78 -10.12 4.53
CA SER A 45 -7.42 -9.57 3.34
C SER A 45 -7.61 -8.06 3.44
N VAL A 46 -7.05 -7.30 2.49
CA VAL A 46 -7.22 -5.85 2.37
C VAL A 46 -7.39 -5.43 0.91
N ASP A 47 -8.21 -4.41 0.67
CA ASP A 47 -8.37 -3.75 -0.63
C ASP A 47 -7.72 -2.36 -0.55
N VAL A 48 -6.88 -2.03 -1.52
CA VAL A 48 -6.16 -0.75 -1.58
C VAL A 48 -6.52 -0.05 -2.88
N GLN A 49 -7.04 1.18 -2.78
CA GLN A 49 -7.43 1.98 -3.93
C GLN A 49 -6.70 3.32 -3.93
N TRP A 50 -6.18 3.69 -5.10
CA TRP A 50 -5.56 4.99 -5.32
C TRP A 50 -6.56 5.97 -5.90
N GLN A 51 -6.61 7.16 -5.30
CA GLN A 51 -7.45 8.25 -5.77
C GLN A 51 -6.60 9.49 -6.02
N LYS A 52 -6.88 10.19 -7.12
CA LYS A 52 -6.30 11.49 -7.45
C LYS A 52 -7.44 12.48 -7.55
N ASN A 53 -7.42 13.52 -6.71
CA ASN A 53 -8.48 14.54 -6.71
C ASN A 53 -9.89 13.93 -6.58
N GLN A 54 -10.06 12.96 -5.67
CA GLN A 54 -11.32 12.22 -5.44
C GLN A 54 -11.79 11.34 -6.62
N GLU A 55 -11.03 11.24 -7.70
CA GLU A 55 -11.28 10.32 -8.81
C GLU A 55 -10.45 9.05 -8.62
N ASN A 56 -11.09 7.88 -8.80
CA ASN A 56 -10.38 6.60 -8.77
C ASN A 56 -9.43 6.52 -9.96
N VAL A 57 -8.14 6.34 -9.68
CA VAL A 57 -7.13 6.13 -10.71
C VAL A 57 -7.25 4.66 -11.13
N GLY A 58 -8.32 4.32 -11.86
CA GLY A 58 -8.59 2.96 -12.29
C GLY A 58 -7.45 2.44 -13.17
N ASN A 59 -6.73 1.43 -12.66
CA ASN A 59 -5.77 0.50 -13.32
C ASN A 59 -4.72 1.05 -14.32
N SER A 60 -4.62 2.35 -14.55
CA SER A 60 -3.75 2.93 -15.60
C SER A 60 -2.28 3.11 -15.18
N GLY A 61 -1.84 2.55 -14.05
CA GLY A 61 -0.44 2.59 -13.67
C GLY A 61 -0.11 1.43 -12.76
N ASN A 62 0.49 0.37 -13.32
CA ASN A 62 1.26 -0.70 -12.65
C ASN A 62 0.93 -0.89 -11.16
N SER A 63 -0.36 -1.05 -10.83
CA SER A 63 -0.82 -1.09 -9.44
C SER A 63 -0.67 -2.51 -8.94
N GLY A 64 0.58 -2.98 -8.86
CA GLY A 64 0.90 -4.26 -8.24
C GLY A 64 0.72 -4.10 -6.74
N ALA A 65 -0.42 -4.52 -6.21
CA ALA A 65 -0.49 -4.85 -4.79
C ALA A 65 0.28 -6.16 -4.60
N GLU A 66 1.58 -6.09 -4.33
CA GLU A 66 2.35 -7.25 -3.93
C GLU A 66 1.98 -7.59 -2.49
N THR A 67 1.06 -8.53 -2.31
CA THR A 67 0.76 -9.14 -1.01
C THR A 67 1.91 -10.07 -0.63
N GLY A 68 2.95 -9.49 -0.03
CA GLY A 68 4.00 -10.26 0.62
C GLY A 68 3.47 -10.97 1.87
N PRO A 69 3.86 -12.23 2.15
CA PRO A 69 3.55 -12.85 3.43
C PRO A 69 4.21 -12.05 4.55
N ALA A 70 3.44 -11.79 5.61
CA ALA A 70 3.93 -11.20 6.85
C ALA A 70 5.07 -12.01 7.50
#